data_AF-A0A9P8EIR1-F1
#
_entry.id   AF-A0A9P8EIR1-F1
#
_cell.length_a   1.000
_cell.length_b   1.000
_cell.length_c   1.000
_cell.angle_alpha   90.00
_cell.angle_beta   90.00
_cell.angle_gamma   90.00
#
_symmetry.space_group_name_H-M   'P 1'
#
loop_
_entity.id
_entity.type
_entity.pdbx_description
1 polymer ?
#
loop_
_entity_poly.entity_id
_entity_poly.type
_entity_poly.pdbx_seq_one_letter_code
_entity_poly.pdbx_strand_id
1 'polypeptide(L)'
;MRSAILSLVGGAASVLAATRGFNYGSQGNTLETFEASFRTQQGLDTTSGWNSARLYTMIQDGTANTVISAVPAAIATNTTLLLGLWASETQDAFDNELTALKNAISQYGSSFADLVVGISVGSEDLYRETPAGIASNAGTGQSPSVLVDYIGQVRSAISGTVLGSKPVGHVDTWTGYTNSSNSAVIAAVDFIGLDEYPYYENTEANSVSNANSLFFDKYNAVEAVANGKPIWITETGWPTSGATENQAVPSVDNAETYWKSVACELLSRNIPTWWYILQDSASPDFGVLQSGETPKYDLSCPNVATSSSAAPTSSVASATMPTSAADSTTLSITNAVPTGGVPSSVVSSKLSSVASSVASVAPSVSSAVASASSAASSVIASLPVSSAGSSAVSSAPGTTLMPVTTKAATSVADDGETVTIFSTTLITVTNCGSTVSDCTSTGMTSVISAKPSVTSAAGSTVVPSGTPAASGCPADINGAYQFPHLIVPVDAANPNKAYGTQYNATINSKVSTIFNFDIPASYAGKTCSTVFLFPQLDQLETSSYSFNDKGGFTIAVLNGVANESTTYANAPAVAKQIGSVDALKRGSSYTLSQDACPAGTRVSFEVTSTGGLDLSLFEDYNPSPLGLYVRAC
;
A
#
# COMPACT_ATOMS: atom_id res chain seq x y z
N MET A 1 -19.37 -46.21 -34.30
CA MET A 1 -18.51 -45.20 -33.64
C MET A 1 -19.37 -44.37 -32.71
N ARG A 2 -18.99 -44.23 -31.44
CA ARG A 2 -19.48 -43.22 -30.50
C ARG A 2 -18.28 -42.78 -29.68
N SER A 3 -17.87 -41.53 -29.80
CA SER A 3 -16.70 -41.02 -29.10
C SER A 3 -17.04 -40.77 -27.64
N ALA A 4 -16.29 -41.37 -26.72
CA ALA A 4 -16.34 -41.00 -25.31
C ALA A 4 -15.49 -39.73 -25.13
N ILE A 5 -16.08 -38.67 -24.59
CA ILE A 5 -15.32 -37.51 -24.10
C ILE A 5 -14.86 -37.89 -22.68
N LEU A 6 -13.56 -38.14 -22.54
CA LEU A 6 -12.95 -38.52 -21.28
C LEU A 6 -12.40 -37.28 -20.58
N SER A 7 -13.12 -36.77 -19.57
CA SER A 7 -12.66 -35.64 -18.76
C SER A 7 -11.50 -36.07 -17.86
N LEU A 8 -10.26 -35.77 -18.27
CA LEU A 8 -9.10 -35.85 -17.38
C LEU A 8 -9.12 -34.68 -16.39
N VAL A 9 -9.71 -34.91 -15.22
CA VAL A 9 -9.39 -34.15 -14.00
C VAL A 9 -8.29 -34.95 -13.30
N GLY A 10 -7.06 -34.45 -13.36
CA GLY A 10 -5.88 -35.22 -12.93
C GLY A 10 -4.54 -34.54 -13.20
N GLY A 11 -4.49 -33.21 -13.12
CA GLY A 11 -3.21 -32.49 -13.10
C GLY A 11 -2.54 -32.70 -11.76
N ALA A 12 -1.56 -33.61 -11.69
CA ALA A 12 -0.70 -33.71 -10.52
C ALA A 12 0.11 -32.41 -10.42
N ALA A 13 -0.12 -31.63 -9.37
CA ALA A 13 0.67 -30.44 -9.08
C ALA A 13 2.10 -30.89 -8.70
N SER A 14 2.99 -30.93 -9.69
CA SER A 14 4.43 -30.92 -9.44
C SER A 14 4.74 -29.66 -8.63
N VAL A 15 5.09 -29.82 -7.37
CA VAL A 15 5.46 -28.71 -6.49
C VAL A 15 6.71 -28.06 -7.08
N LEU A 16 6.54 -26.93 -7.75
CA LEU A 16 7.66 -26.03 -8.00
C LEU A 16 8.14 -25.57 -6.62
N ALA A 17 9.45 -25.72 -6.37
CA ALA A 17 10.07 -25.07 -5.23
C ALA A 17 9.81 -23.57 -5.35
N ALA A 18 9.25 -22.97 -4.30
CA ALA A 18 8.85 -21.57 -4.34
C ALA A 18 10.06 -20.66 -4.58
N THR A 19 9.87 -19.65 -5.43
CA THR A 19 10.92 -18.66 -5.76
C THR A 19 11.40 -17.97 -4.49
N ARG A 20 12.71 -17.99 -4.25
CA ARG A 20 13.36 -17.41 -3.08
C ARG A 20 14.50 -16.51 -3.55
N GLY A 21 14.73 -15.40 -2.85
CA GLY A 21 15.74 -14.44 -3.25
C GLY A 21 15.82 -13.21 -2.36
N PHE A 22 16.47 -12.16 -2.87
CA PHE A 22 16.61 -10.88 -2.17
C PHE A 22 16.06 -9.72 -2.99
N ASN A 23 15.87 -8.59 -2.31
CA ASN A 23 15.54 -7.31 -2.92
C ASN A 23 16.78 -6.58 -3.45
N TYR A 24 16.63 -5.82 -4.55
CA TYR A 24 17.74 -5.11 -5.20
C TYR A 24 17.31 -3.76 -5.78
N GLY A 25 17.86 -2.67 -5.23
CA GLY A 25 17.66 -1.30 -5.72
C GLY A 25 18.47 -0.98 -6.99
N SER A 26 17.97 -0.04 -7.80
CA SER A 26 18.67 0.44 -9.02
C SER A 26 19.80 1.41 -8.69
N GLN A 27 19.63 2.17 -7.60
CA GLN A 27 20.47 3.30 -7.19
C GLN A 27 21.93 2.87 -6.97
N GLY A 28 22.85 3.52 -7.68
CA GLY A 28 24.29 3.24 -7.61
C GLY A 28 24.76 1.92 -8.23
N ASN A 29 23.85 1.06 -8.74
CA ASN A 29 24.20 -0.26 -9.26
C ASN A 29 24.47 -0.28 -10.77
N THR A 30 25.48 -1.05 -11.17
CA THR A 30 25.89 -1.31 -12.55
C THR A 30 25.71 -2.79 -12.91
N LEU A 31 25.95 -3.16 -14.16
CA LEU A 31 25.98 -4.56 -14.61
C LEU A 31 26.91 -5.41 -13.72
N GLU A 32 28.09 -4.91 -13.43
CA GLU A 32 29.12 -5.59 -12.65
C GLU A 32 28.70 -5.78 -11.18
N THR A 33 28.06 -4.79 -10.56
CA THR A 33 27.62 -4.91 -9.16
C THR A 33 26.37 -5.78 -9.02
N PHE A 34 25.44 -5.77 -9.98
CA PHE A 34 24.34 -6.73 -10.03
C PHE A 34 24.86 -8.15 -10.25
N GLU A 35 25.76 -8.38 -11.23
CA GLU A 35 26.34 -9.71 -11.45
C GLU A 35 27.08 -10.23 -10.21
N ALA A 36 27.89 -9.40 -9.56
CA ALA A 36 28.57 -9.77 -8.32
C ALA A 36 27.55 -10.14 -7.22
N SER A 37 26.55 -9.30 -6.99
CA SER A 37 25.56 -9.52 -5.91
C SER A 37 24.65 -10.72 -6.16
N PHE A 38 24.35 -11.04 -7.42
CA PHE A 38 23.63 -12.26 -7.80
C PHE A 38 24.49 -13.52 -7.61
N ARG A 39 25.78 -13.47 -7.97
CA ARG A 39 26.73 -14.58 -7.75
C ARG A 39 26.97 -14.82 -6.25
N THR A 40 27.09 -13.75 -5.45
CA THR A 40 27.20 -13.87 -3.99
C THR A 40 25.92 -14.44 -3.38
N GLN A 41 24.71 -14.05 -3.82
CA GLN A 41 23.45 -14.73 -3.43
C GLN A 41 23.51 -16.24 -3.71
N GLN A 42 23.96 -16.64 -4.90
CA GLN A 42 24.06 -18.04 -5.30
C GLN A 42 25.13 -18.83 -4.50
N GLY A 43 26.14 -18.13 -3.97
CA GLY A 43 27.26 -18.70 -3.21
C GLY A 43 27.01 -18.88 -1.71
N LEU A 44 25.85 -18.48 -1.19
CA LEU A 44 25.54 -18.62 0.24
C LEU A 44 25.22 -20.09 0.59
N ASP A 45 26.20 -20.76 1.21
CA ASP A 45 26.20 -22.20 1.58
C ASP A 45 24.90 -22.71 2.23
N THR A 46 24.21 -21.86 3.00
CA THR A 46 23.02 -22.21 3.78
C THR A 46 21.69 -21.81 3.14
N THR A 47 21.68 -21.10 2.00
CA THR A 47 20.46 -20.66 1.30
C THR A 47 20.30 -21.29 -0.09
N SER A 48 20.64 -22.58 -0.21
CA SER A 48 20.51 -23.33 -1.47
C SER A 48 19.12 -23.18 -2.12
N GLY A 49 19.08 -22.63 -3.34
CA GLY A 49 17.84 -22.36 -4.08
C GLY A 49 17.30 -20.94 -3.96
N TRP A 50 17.94 -20.07 -3.16
CA TRP A 50 17.73 -18.63 -3.24
C TRP A 50 18.47 -18.08 -4.46
N ASN A 51 17.74 -17.88 -5.55
CA ASN A 51 18.30 -17.55 -6.86
C ASN A 51 17.38 -16.58 -7.61
N SER A 52 16.87 -15.56 -6.91
CA SER A 52 15.97 -14.58 -7.50
C SER A 52 16.25 -13.17 -7.02
N ALA A 53 16.00 -12.19 -7.88
CA ALA A 53 15.97 -10.78 -7.50
C ALA A 53 14.55 -10.24 -7.63
N ARG A 54 14.07 -9.53 -6.62
CA ARG A 54 12.99 -8.55 -6.78
C ARG A 54 13.62 -7.20 -7.07
N LEU A 55 13.16 -6.58 -8.16
CA LEU A 55 13.55 -5.23 -8.58
C LEU A 55 12.41 -4.27 -8.23
N TYR A 56 12.75 -3.01 -7.96
CA TYR A 56 11.76 -1.95 -7.70
C TYR A 56 11.30 -1.22 -8.97
N THR A 57 12.13 -1.26 -10.01
CA THR A 57 11.99 -0.48 -11.24
C THR A 57 12.62 -1.24 -12.41
N MET A 58 12.12 -1.01 -13.63
CA MET A 58 12.74 -1.44 -14.88
C MET A 58 13.81 -0.47 -15.37
N ILE A 59 13.96 0.70 -14.74
CA ILE A 59 14.82 1.80 -15.17
C ILE A 59 16.21 1.72 -14.52
N GLN A 60 17.26 1.88 -15.31
CA GLN A 60 18.64 2.06 -14.85
C GLN A 60 18.81 3.43 -14.19
N ASP A 61 19.38 3.46 -12.98
CA ASP A 61 19.73 4.68 -12.26
C ASP A 61 20.54 5.68 -13.12
N GLY A 62 20.26 6.96 -12.93
CA GLY A 62 20.80 8.06 -13.73
C GLY A 62 20.21 8.17 -15.16
N THR A 63 19.22 7.36 -15.53
CA THR A 63 18.57 7.39 -16.87
C THR A 63 17.06 7.64 -16.79
N ALA A 64 16.46 8.05 -17.91
CA ALA A 64 15.01 8.25 -17.98
C ALA A 64 14.24 6.93 -18.17
N ASN A 65 14.67 6.06 -19.10
CA ASN A 65 13.95 4.84 -19.49
C ASN A 65 14.84 3.74 -20.09
N THR A 66 16.15 3.74 -19.75
CA THR A 66 17.06 2.67 -20.14
C THR A 66 16.80 1.44 -19.27
N VAL A 67 16.83 0.24 -19.87
CA VAL A 67 16.65 -1.02 -19.13
C VAL A 67 17.69 -1.16 -18.02
N ILE A 68 17.23 -1.41 -16.79
CA ILE A 68 18.06 -1.68 -15.61
C ILE A 68 19.07 -2.81 -15.87
N SER A 69 20.34 -2.59 -15.49
CA SER A 69 21.44 -3.55 -15.72
C SER A 69 21.25 -4.88 -15.00
N ALA A 70 20.33 -4.96 -14.04
CA ALA A 70 19.88 -6.20 -13.42
C ALA A 70 19.32 -7.21 -14.44
N VAL A 71 18.73 -6.77 -15.56
CA VAL A 71 18.21 -7.67 -16.61
C VAL A 71 19.36 -8.43 -17.31
N PRO A 72 20.37 -7.79 -17.93
CA PRO A 72 21.52 -8.51 -18.47
C PRO A 72 22.32 -9.26 -17.40
N ALA A 73 22.45 -8.73 -16.17
CA ALA A 73 23.10 -9.45 -15.07
C ALA A 73 22.37 -10.76 -14.72
N ALA A 74 21.03 -10.76 -14.70
CA ALA A 74 20.22 -11.95 -14.45
C ALA A 74 20.41 -13.00 -15.55
N ILE A 75 20.50 -12.57 -16.82
CA ILE A 75 20.82 -13.45 -17.96
C ILE A 75 22.23 -14.04 -17.85
N ALA A 76 23.22 -13.25 -17.42
CA ALA A 76 24.61 -13.68 -17.22
C ALA A 76 24.83 -14.58 -15.98
N THR A 77 23.84 -14.67 -15.09
CA THR A 77 23.89 -15.46 -13.83
C THR A 77 22.84 -16.56 -13.75
N ASN A 78 21.86 -16.59 -14.66
CA ASN A 78 20.65 -17.43 -14.58
C ASN A 78 19.85 -17.18 -13.26
N THR A 79 19.72 -15.91 -12.87
CA THR A 79 18.93 -15.47 -11.70
C THR A 79 17.50 -15.15 -12.14
N THR A 80 16.48 -15.63 -11.41
CA THR A 80 15.08 -15.35 -11.78
C THR A 80 14.61 -13.96 -11.30
N LEU A 81 13.73 -13.30 -12.04
CA LEU A 81 13.33 -11.91 -11.77
C LEU A 81 11.85 -11.77 -11.41
N LEU A 82 11.57 -11.12 -10.27
CA LEU A 82 10.32 -10.40 -10.05
C LEU A 82 10.55 -8.94 -10.45
N LEU A 83 9.86 -8.50 -11.51
CA LEU A 83 10.03 -7.17 -12.10
C LEU A 83 9.15 -6.15 -11.38
N GLY A 84 9.75 -5.12 -10.77
CA GLY A 84 9.03 -3.93 -10.31
C GLY A 84 8.92 -2.88 -11.40
N LEU A 85 7.79 -2.19 -11.44
CA LEU A 85 7.63 -0.89 -12.10
C LEU A 85 7.14 0.09 -11.03
N TRP A 86 7.89 1.15 -10.77
CA TRP A 86 7.61 2.09 -9.69
C TRP A 86 6.38 2.95 -10.02
N ALA A 87 5.32 2.86 -9.19
CA ALA A 87 4.00 3.42 -9.49
C ALA A 87 3.66 4.72 -8.72
N SER A 88 4.48 5.09 -7.72
CA SER A 88 4.30 6.27 -6.86
C SER A 88 4.73 7.57 -7.56
N GLU A 89 4.30 7.72 -8.81
CA GLU A 89 4.84 8.62 -9.81
C GLU A 89 3.76 9.13 -10.77
N THR A 90 4.11 10.15 -11.56
CA THR A 90 3.24 10.69 -12.62
C THR A 90 3.10 9.75 -13.82
N GLN A 91 2.03 9.87 -14.63
CA GLN A 91 1.84 9.06 -15.85
C GLN A 91 3.06 9.16 -16.80
N ASP A 92 3.58 10.37 -17.03
CA ASP A 92 4.75 10.59 -17.89
C ASP A 92 6.01 9.86 -17.37
N ALA A 93 6.10 9.62 -16.05
CA ALA A 93 7.16 8.83 -15.42
C ALA A 93 6.84 7.31 -15.48
N PHE A 94 5.59 6.89 -15.27
CA PHE A 94 5.20 5.48 -15.43
C PHE A 94 5.30 5.00 -16.90
N ASP A 95 5.08 5.90 -17.88
CA ASP A 95 5.35 5.64 -19.30
C ASP A 95 6.82 5.31 -19.58
N ASN A 96 7.75 5.79 -18.75
CA ASN A 96 9.16 5.43 -18.83
C ASN A 96 9.43 4.01 -18.30
N GLU A 97 8.78 3.60 -17.22
CA GLU A 97 8.81 2.21 -16.72
C GLU A 97 8.24 1.23 -17.77
N LEU A 98 7.09 1.57 -18.35
CA LEU A 98 6.50 0.82 -19.46
C LEU A 98 7.40 0.79 -20.70
N THR A 99 8.15 1.85 -20.96
CA THR A 99 9.12 1.93 -22.07
C THR A 99 10.34 1.04 -21.79
N ALA A 100 10.90 1.07 -20.59
CA ALA A 100 11.98 0.20 -20.17
C ALA A 100 11.57 -1.29 -20.22
N LEU A 101 10.35 -1.63 -19.78
CA LEU A 101 9.78 -2.98 -19.90
C LEU A 101 9.69 -3.43 -21.37
N LYS A 102 9.12 -2.60 -22.25
CA LYS A 102 8.99 -2.90 -23.71
C LYS A 102 10.38 -3.04 -24.36
N ASN A 103 11.34 -2.22 -23.96
CA ASN A 103 12.73 -2.30 -24.42
C ASN A 103 13.39 -3.62 -23.98
N ALA A 104 13.22 -4.05 -22.72
CA ALA A 104 13.76 -5.32 -22.23
C ALA A 104 13.17 -6.54 -22.98
N ILE A 105 11.85 -6.54 -23.20
CA ILE A 105 11.14 -7.55 -24.01
C ILE A 105 11.73 -7.62 -25.43
N SER A 106 11.93 -6.47 -26.07
CA SER A 106 12.44 -6.36 -27.44
C SER A 106 13.91 -6.77 -27.57
N GLN A 107 14.74 -6.36 -26.61
CA GLN A 107 16.19 -6.54 -26.65
C GLN A 107 16.65 -7.95 -26.29
N TYR A 108 15.96 -8.61 -25.35
CA TYR A 108 16.40 -9.90 -24.78
C TYR A 108 15.45 -11.07 -25.07
N GLY A 109 14.19 -10.83 -25.44
CA GLY A 109 13.27 -11.87 -25.88
C GLY A 109 13.11 -13.02 -24.87
N SER A 110 13.28 -14.27 -25.33
CA SER A 110 13.05 -15.45 -24.49
C SER A 110 14.07 -15.58 -23.35
N SER A 111 15.35 -15.22 -23.52
CA SER A 111 16.34 -15.38 -22.44
C SER A 111 16.03 -14.49 -21.22
N PHE A 112 15.29 -13.41 -21.41
CA PHE A 112 14.69 -12.63 -20.33
C PHE A 112 13.38 -13.26 -19.84
N ALA A 113 12.47 -13.59 -20.75
CA ALA A 113 11.16 -14.14 -20.40
C ALA A 113 11.22 -15.49 -19.64
N ASP A 114 12.22 -16.32 -19.88
CA ASP A 114 12.41 -17.59 -19.18
C ASP A 114 12.81 -17.38 -17.70
N LEU A 115 13.42 -16.23 -17.37
CA LEU A 115 13.83 -15.85 -16.01
C LEU A 115 12.77 -15.08 -15.22
N VAL A 116 11.84 -14.38 -15.88
CA VAL A 116 10.79 -13.60 -15.20
C VAL A 116 9.77 -14.53 -14.52
N VAL A 117 9.54 -14.38 -13.21
CA VAL A 117 8.50 -15.13 -12.48
C VAL A 117 7.16 -14.38 -12.38
N GLY A 118 7.21 -13.06 -12.38
CA GLY A 118 6.04 -12.18 -12.29
C GLY A 118 6.43 -10.70 -12.44
N ILE A 119 5.43 -9.83 -12.46
CA ILE A 119 5.60 -8.38 -12.60
C ILE A 119 4.77 -7.69 -11.52
N SER A 120 5.40 -6.99 -10.59
CA SER A 120 4.75 -6.13 -9.59
C SER A 120 4.67 -4.69 -10.10
N VAL A 121 3.47 -4.13 -10.09
CA VAL A 121 3.21 -2.72 -10.39
C VAL A 121 3.07 -1.99 -9.05
N GLY A 122 4.03 -1.14 -8.71
CA GLY A 122 4.07 -0.43 -7.42
C GLY A 122 4.72 -1.20 -6.27
N SER A 123 4.92 -0.47 -5.16
CA SER A 123 5.44 -0.94 -3.87
C SER A 123 5.03 0.02 -2.75
N GLU A 124 4.15 -0.45 -1.86
CA GLU A 124 3.57 0.31 -0.73
C GLU A 124 2.78 1.58 -1.13
N ASP A 125 2.36 1.71 -2.39
CA ASP A 125 1.65 2.89 -2.90
C ASP A 125 0.36 3.23 -2.12
N LEU A 126 -0.36 2.21 -1.65
CA LEU A 126 -1.58 2.38 -0.84
C LEU A 126 -1.21 2.75 0.60
N TYR A 127 -0.20 2.09 1.17
CA TYR A 127 0.32 2.40 2.51
C TYR A 127 0.82 3.84 2.63
N ARG A 128 1.57 4.34 1.64
CA ARG A 128 2.13 5.71 1.63
C ARG A 128 1.04 6.78 1.68
N GLU A 129 -0.15 6.53 1.12
CA GLU A 129 -1.32 7.41 1.22
C GLU A 129 -2.12 7.25 2.54
N THR A 130 -1.80 6.28 3.40
CA THR A 130 -2.46 6.14 4.72
C THR A 130 -1.96 7.18 5.72
N PRO A 131 -2.74 7.50 6.77
CA PRO A 131 -2.26 8.33 7.89
C PRO A 131 -0.95 7.82 8.53
N ALA A 132 -0.73 6.50 8.56
CA ALA A 132 0.50 5.89 9.08
C ALA A 132 1.70 6.13 8.16
N GLY A 133 1.53 5.94 6.84
CA GLY A 133 2.56 6.26 5.84
C GLY A 133 2.91 7.74 5.83
N ILE A 134 1.90 8.61 5.85
CA ILE A 134 2.07 10.08 5.91
C ILE A 134 2.79 10.49 7.21
N ALA A 135 2.38 9.99 8.38
CA ALA A 135 3.03 10.29 9.66
C ALA A 135 4.49 9.79 9.71
N SER A 136 4.76 8.64 9.10
CA SER A 136 6.10 8.05 8.97
C SER A 136 6.98 8.74 7.91
N ASN A 137 6.43 9.69 7.14
CA ASN A 137 7.07 10.33 5.98
C ASN A 137 7.52 9.30 4.92
N ALA A 138 6.70 8.27 4.68
CA ALA A 138 6.99 7.12 3.81
C ALA A 138 7.10 7.46 2.29
N GLY A 139 6.96 8.73 1.91
CA GLY A 139 7.03 9.23 0.53
C GLY A 139 5.66 9.44 -0.11
N THR A 140 5.67 9.76 -1.41
CA THR A 140 4.48 9.81 -2.28
C THR A 140 3.93 8.39 -2.46
N GLY A 141 2.61 8.19 -2.43
CA GLY A 141 1.98 6.92 -2.81
C GLY A 141 1.24 6.99 -4.14
N GLN A 142 0.21 6.15 -4.31
CA GLN A 142 -0.67 6.21 -5.49
C GLN A 142 -2.09 5.74 -5.17
N SER A 143 -3.07 6.39 -5.78
CA SER A 143 -4.50 6.08 -5.60
C SER A 143 -4.88 4.69 -6.16
N PRO A 144 -5.83 3.96 -5.52
CA PRO A 144 -6.30 2.66 -6.01
C PRO A 144 -6.75 2.65 -7.47
N SER A 145 -7.37 3.75 -7.94
CA SER A 145 -7.84 3.90 -9.31
C SER A 145 -6.71 3.99 -10.33
N VAL A 146 -5.63 4.71 -10.00
CA VAL A 146 -4.46 4.82 -10.89
C VAL A 146 -3.64 3.53 -10.87
N LEU A 147 -3.51 2.86 -9.72
CA LEU A 147 -2.88 1.53 -9.65
C LEU A 147 -3.62 0.50 -10.51
N VAL A 148 -4.94 0.46 -10.48
CA VAL A 148 -5.75 -0.42 -11.35
C VAL A 148 -5.53 -0.10 -12.83
N ASP A 149 -5.44 1.18 -13.21
CA ASP A 149 -5.15 1.57 -14.58
C ASP A 149 -3.72 1.19 -15.00
N TYR A 150 -2.72 1.46 -14.17
CA TYR A 150 -1.32 1.09 -14.40
C TYR A 150 -1.13 -0.43 -14.54
N ILE A 151 -1.83 -1.24 -13.74
CA ILE A 151 -1.92 -2.70 -13.91
C ILE A 151 -2.52 -3.05 -15.29
N GLY A 152 -3.56 -2.33 -15.73
CA GLY A 152 -4.14 -2.45 -17.07
C GLY A 152 -3.17 -2.06 -18.19
N GLN A 153 -2.39 -1.00 -18.01
CA GLN A 153 -1.35 -0.56 -18.95
C GLN A 153 -0.21 -1.59 -19.06
N VAL A 154 0.24 -2.17 -17.94
CA VAL A 154 1.26 -3.25 -17.92
C VAL A 154 0.75 -4.51 -18.60
N ARG A 155 -0.47 -4.97 -18.27
CA ARG A 155 -1.11 -6.11 -18.96
C ARG A 155 -1.22 -5.86 -20.47
N SER A 156 -1.55 -4.63 -20.86
CA SER A 156 -1.61 -4.23 -22.28
C SER A 156 -0.23 -4.21 -22.95
N ALA A 157 0.82 -3.78 -22.24
CA ALA A 157 2.19 -3.72 -22.75
C ALA A 157 2.83 -5.11 -22.95
N ILE A 158 2.48 -6.10 -22.12
CA ILE A 158 2.98 -7.48 -22.27
C ILE A 158 2.10 -8.36 -23.17
N SER A 159 0.87 -7.94 -23.48
CA SER A 159 -0.07 -8.71 -24.30
C SER A 159 0.50 -9.03 -25.69
N GLY A 160 0.44 -10.31 -26.08
CA GLY A 160 1.02 -10.80 -27.33
C GLY A 160 2.56 -10.86 -27.38
N THR A 161 3.26 -10.51 -26.30
CA THR A 161 4.73 -10.61 -26.19
C THR A 161 5.17 -11.93 -25.52
N VAL A 162 6.48 -12.15 -25.42
CA VAL A 162 7.07 -13.26 -24.65
C VAL A 162 6.74 -13.22 -23.14
N LEU A 163 6.33 -12.07 -22.59
CA LEU A 163 5.86 -11.97 -21.21
C LEU A 163 4.32 -12.09 -21.07
N GLY A 164 3.57 -12.28 -22.16
CA GLY A 164 2.10 -12.20 -22.17
C GLY A 164 1.33 -13.28 -21.37
N SER A 165 2.03 -14.16 -20.67
CA SER A 165 1.47 -15.15 -19.72
C SER A 165 2.07 -15.07 -18.31
N LYS A 166 2.90 -14.05 -18.03
CA LYS A 166 3.44 -13.81 -16.68
C LYS A 166 2.38 -13.14 -15.80
N PRO A 167 2.26 -13.52 -14.52
CA PRO A 167 1.27 -12.93 -13.62
C PRO A 167 1.67 -11.49 -13.27
N VAL A 168 0.67 -10.60 -13.23
CA VAL A 168 0.83 -9.18 -12.89
C VAL A 168 0.21 -8.90 -11.51
N GLY A 169 1.02 -8.45 -10.57
CA GLY A 169 0.65 -8.16 -9.20
C GLY A 169 0.80 -6.67 -8.84
N HIS A 170 0.49 -6.39 -7.58
CA HIS A 170 0.84 -5.16 -6.86
C HIS A 170 1.61 -5.57 -5.61
N VAL A 171 2.32 -4.64 -4.99
CA VAL A 171 3.03 -4.86 -3.72
C VAL A 171 2.62 -3.80 -2.72
N ASP A 172 2.18 -4.22 -1.53
CA ASP A 172 1.84 -3.32 -0.42
C ASP A 172 1.93 -4.03 0.93
N THR A 173 1.72 -3.26 2.01
CA THR A 173 1.60 -3.74 3.38
C THR A 173 0.24 -4.39 3.65
N TRP A 174 0.11 -5.07 4.79
CA TRP A 174 -1.19 -5.58 5.24
C TRP A 174 -2.23 -4.46 5.42
N THR A 175 -1.82 -3.26 5.82
CA THR A 175 -2.72 -2.10 5.98
C THR A 175 -3.33 -1.67 4.65
N GLY A 176 -2.52 -1.64 3.57
CA GLY A 176 -2.95 -1.29 2.23
C GLY A 176 -3.98 -2.27 1.66
N TYR A 177 -3.82 -3.58 1.91
CA TYR A 177 -4.75 -4.60 1.42
C TYR A 177 -6.01 -4.77 2.26
N THR A 178 -5.92 -4.69 3.60
CA THR A 178 -7.07 -4.88 4.49
C THR A 178 -8.03 -3.69 4.47
N ASN A 179 -7.59 -2.50 4.05
CA ASN A 179 -8.49 -1.39 3.78
C ASN A 179 -9.40 -1.69 2.58
N SER A 180 -10.71 -1.84 2.83
CA SER A 180 -11.69 -2.21 1.83
C SER A 180 -11.88 -1.20 0.68
N SER A 181 -11.43 0.07 0.81
CA SER A 181 -11.42 1.00 -0.34
C SER A 181 -10.51 0.51 -1.48
N ASN A 182 -9.51 -0.30 -1.14
CA ASN A 182 -8.44 -0.72 -2.04
C ASN A 182 -8.75 -2.06 -2.72
N SER A 183 -9.92 -2.66 -2.47
CA SER A 183 -10.33 -3.96 -3.00
C SER A 183 -10.35 -4.03 -4.53
N ALA A 184 -10.42 -2.88 -5.21
CA ALA A 184 -10.29 -2.79 -6.66
C ALA A 184 -8.89 -3.21 -7.16
N VAL A 185 -7.82 -2.88 -6.42
CA VAL A 185 -6.45 -3.31 -6.72
C VAL A 185 -6.33 -4.82 -6.53
N ILE A 186 -6.82 -5.34 -5.39
CA ILE A 186 -6.93 -6.79 -5.13
C ILE A 186 -7.69 -7.50 -6.25
N ALA A 187 -8.75 -6.90 -6.80
CA ALA A 187 -9.50 -7.47 -7.92
C ALA A 187 -8.69 -7.52 -9.24
N ALA A 188 -7.88 -6.50 -9.52
CA ALA A 188 -7.15 -6.32 -10.78
C ALA A 188 -5.89 -7.19 -10.94
N VAL A 189 -5.27 -7.64 -9.85
CA VAL A 189 -4.00 -8.41 -9.84
C VAL A 189 -4.16 -9.92 -10.04
N ASP A 190 -3.08 -10.63 -10.37
CA ASP A 190 -3.00 -12.10 -10.40
C ASP A 190 -2.42 -12.68 -9.10
N PHE A 191 -1.55 -11.93 -8.42
CA PHE A 191 -0.95 -12.27 -7.11
C PHE A 191 -0.94 -11.04 -6.20
N ILE A 192 -0.83 -11.29 -4.90
CA ILE A 192 -0.67 -10.27 -3.86
C ILE A 192 0.80 -10.29 -3.42
N GLY A 193 1.55 -9.21 -3.65
CA GLY A 193 2.86 -9.02 -3.03
C GLY A 193 2.69 -8.36 -1.67
N LEU A 194 3.08 -9.05 -0.60
CA LEU A 194 2.99 -8.57 0.76
C LEU A 194 4.39 -8.16 1.26
N ASP A 195 4.52 -6.89 1.62
CA ASP A 195 5.66 -6.34 2.35
C ASP A 195 5.26 -6.27 3.83
N GLU A 196 5.91 -7.08 4.69
CA GLU A 196 5.46 -7.30 6.08
C GLU A 196 6.65 -7.24 7.05
N TYR A 197 6.59 -6.31 7.99
CA TYR A 197 7.68 -6.00 8.91
C TYR A 197 7.18 -5.83 10.35
N PRO A 198 7.12 -6.91 11.14
CA PRO A 198 6.79 -6.85 12.57
C PRO A 198 7.64 -5.87 13.37
N TYR A 199 8.87 -5.57 12.91
CA TYR A 199 9.73 -4.53 13.47
C TYR A 199 9.03 -3.14 13.51
N TYR A 200 8.28 -2.77 12.47
CA TYR A 200 7.61 -1.48 12.34
C TYR A 200 6.18 -1.42 12.93
N GLU A 201 5.63 -2.54 13.39
CA GLU A 201 4.31 -2.62 14.06
C GLU A 201 4.35 -2.05 15.50
N ASN A 202 4.85 -0.83 15.64
CA ASN A 202 5.24 -0.22 16.91
C ASN A 202 4.05 0.23 17.80
N THR A 203 2.81 0.14 17.30
CA THR A 203 1.57 0.30 18.08
C THR A 203 1.18 -0.96 18.85
N GLU A 204 1.69 -2.13 18.44
CA GLU A 204 1.48 -3.42 19.12
C GLU A 204 2.74 -3.85 19.90
N ALA A 205 2.65 -4.95 20.65
CA ALA A 205 3.84 -5.55 21.24
C ALA A 205 4.66 -6.22 20.13
N ASN A 206 5.80 -5.63 19.76
CA ASN A 206 6.57 -6.01 18.58
C ASN A 206 7.97 -6.57 18.91
N SER A 207 8.10 -7.33 20.00
CA SER A 207 9.37 -7.96 20.34
C SER A 207 9.74 -9.07 19.35
N VAL A 208 11.03 -9.33 19.14
CA VAL A 208 11.50 -10.44 18.29
C VAL A 208 10.91 -11.80 18.72
N SER A 209 10.61 -11.96 20.01
CA SER A 209 10.04 -13.20 20.58
C SER A 209 8.60 -13.51 20.15
N ASN A 210 7.86 -12.52 19.65
CA ASN A 210 6.50 -12.67 19.15
C ASN A 210 6.32 -12.25 17.69
N ALA A 211 7.41 -11.85 17.02
CA ALA A 211 7.41 -11.36 15.64
C ALA A 211 6.90 -12.38 14.61
N ASN A 212 7.11 -13.68 14.83
CA ASN A 212 6.54 -14.73 13.98
C ASN A 212 5.00 -14.79 14.06
N SER A 213 4.40 -14.67 15.25
CA SER A 213 2.93 -14.57 15.37
C SER A 213 2.46 -13.33 14.64
N LEU A 214 3.05 -12.17 14.96
CA LEU A 214 2.66 -10.88 14.40
C LEU A 214 2.69 -10.89 12.87
N PHE A 215 3.80 -11.36 12.26
CA PHE A 215 3.94 -11.58 10.82
C PHE A 215 2.80 -12.42 10.24
N PHE A 216 2.52 -13.58 10.85
CA PHE A 216 1.51 -14.49 10.31
C PHE A 216 0.08 -14.07 10.61
N ASP A 217 -0.17 -13.33 11.67
CA ASP A 217 -1.45 -12.69 11.97
C ASP A 217 -1.76 -11.62 10.90
N LYS A 218 -0.78 -10.81 10.48
CA LYS A 218 -0.93 -9.89 9.33
C LYS A 218 -1.12 -10.62 8.01
N TYR A 219 -0.29 -11.64 7.72
CA TYR A 219 -0.44 -12.49 6.53
C TYR A 219 -1.86 -13.10 6.45
N ASN A 220 -2.40 -13.60 7.57
CA ASN A 220 -3.73 -14.20 7.63
C ASN A 220 -4.84 -13.15 7.38
N ALA A 221 -4.65 -11.91 7.85
CA ALA A 221 -5.56 -10.81 7.55
C ALA A 221 -5.58 -10.45 6.05
N VAL A 222 -4.42 -10.51 5.38
CA VAL A 222 -4.32 -10.36 3.92
C VAL A 222 -4.92 -11.56 3.19
N GLU A 223 -4.69 -12.79 3.66
CA GLU A 223 -5.26 -14.02 3.06
C GLU A 223 -6.80 -14.02 3.08
N ALA A 224 -7.40 -13.47 4.14
CA ALA A 224 -8.85 -13.28 4.26
C ALA A 224 -9.45 -12.33 3.19
N VAL A 225 -8.67 -11.36 2.68
CA VAL A 225 -9.10 -10.42 1.62
C VAL A 225 -8.54 -10.75 0.23
N ALA A 226 -7.54 -11.62 0.12
CA ALA A 226 -6.87 -11.99 -1.13
C ALA A 226 -7.77 -12.74 -2.14
N ASN A 227 -9.00 -13.12 -1.76
CA ASN A 227 -9.96 -13.83 -2.62
C ASN A 227 -9.40 -15.12 -3.26
N GLY A 228 -8.50 -15.82 -2.54
CA GLY A 228 -7.84 -17.04 -3.02
C GLY A 228 -6.72 -16.82 -4.04
N LYS A 229 -6.29 -15.58 -4.28
CA LYS A 229 -5.07 -15.27 -5.05
C LYS A 229 -3.83 -15.60 -4.20
N PRO A 230 -2.73 -16.07 -4.81
CA PRO A 230 -1.52 -16.40 -4.07
C PRO A 230 -0.90 -15.13 -3.47
N ILE A 231 -0.49 -15.22 -2.20
CA ILE A 231 0.34 -14.22 -1.53
C ILE A 231 1.81 -14.62 -1.71
N TRP A 232 2.62 -13.66 -2.13
CA TRP A 232 4.07 -13.76 -2.21
C TRP A 232 4.65 -12.74 -1.22
N ILE A 233 5.63 -13.14 -0.41
CA ILE A 233 6.30 -12.19 0.49
C ILE A 233 7.34 -11.44 -0.33
N THR A 234 7.10 -10.18 -0.61
CA THR A 234 7.96 -9.36 -1.47
C THR A 234 9.00 -8.58 -0.67
N GLU A 235 8.69 -8.26 0.58
CA GLU A 235 9.66 -7.83 1.58
C GLU A 235 9.33 -8.39 2.95
N THR A 236 10.39 -8.79 3.66
CA THR A 236 10.40 -8.86 5.12
C THR A 236 11.85 -8.92 5.60
N GLY A 237 12.10 -8.51 6.83
CA GLY A 237 13.42 -8.53 7.45
C GLY A 237 13.37 -8.07 8.90
N TRP A 238 14.51 -8.17 9.57
CA TRP A 238 14.72 -7.58 10.89
C TRP A 238 16.11 -6.92 10.94
N PRO A 239 16.22 -5.66 11.39
CA PRO A 239 17.47 -4.93 11.27
C PRO A 239 18.52 -5.38 12.29
N THR A 240 19.76 -5.39 11.82
CA THR A 240 20.95 -5.82 12.55
C THR A 240 21.60 -4.69 13.36
N SER A 241 21.32 -3.43 13.00
CA SER A 241 21.62 -2.23 13.82
C SER A 241 20.64 -1.09 13.48
N GLY A 242 20.48 -0.11 14.37
CA GLY A 242 19.56 1.03 14.19
C GLY A 242 19.03 1.62 15.49
N ALA A 243 17.93 2.36 15.40
CA ALA A 243 17.09 2.74 16.55
C ALA A 243 16.24 1.53 17.02
N THR A 244 15.58 1.63 18.18
CA THR A 244 14.60 0.62 18.64
C THR A 244 13.18 1.13 18.38
N GLU A 245 12.37 0.35 17.66
CA GLU A 245 10.96 0.65 17.42
C GLU A 245 10.09 -0.03 18.48
N ASN A 246 9.59 0.73 19.47
CA ASN A 246 8.87 0.21 20.64
C ASN A 246 9.63 -0.92 21.39
N GLN A 247 9.35 -2.19 21.12
CA GLN A 247 10.01 -3.38 21.69
C GLN A 247 10.91 -4.10 20.67
N ALA A 248 10.90 -3.68 19.41
CA ALA A 248 11.72 -4.24 18.34
C ALA A 248 13.15 -3.68 18.40
N VAL A 249 14.02 -4.37 19.15
CA VAL A 249 15.44 -4.02 19.25
C VAL A 249 16.20 -4.57 18.03
N PRO A 250 16.95 -3.75 17.28
CA PRO A 250 17.83 -4.24 16.22
C PRO A 250 19.09 -4.89 16.81
N SER A 251 19.42 -6.08 16.33
CA SER A 251 20.70 -6.75 16.61
C SER A 251 20.91 -7.90 15.63
N VAL A 252 22.15 -8.38 15.50
CA VAL A 252 22.47 -9.60 14.75
C VAL A 252 21.72 -10.80 15.32
N ASP A 253 21.74 -10.97 16.65
CA ASP A 253 21.06 -12.07 17.36
C ASP A 253 19.52 -12.06 17.13
N ASN A 254 18.90 -10.88 17.09
CA ASN A 254 17.48 -10.73 16.83
C ASN A 254 17.16 -10.92 15.34
N ALA A 255 18.03 -10.48 14.43
CA ALA A 255 17.89 -10.76 13.01
C ALA A 255 18.01 -12.26 12.71
N GLU A 256 18.91 -12.99 13.38
CA GLU A 256 18.95 -14.45 13.30
C GLU A 256 17.65 -15.07 13.84
N THR A 257 17.22 -14.64 15.03
CA THR A 257 15.98 -15.14 15.67
C THR A 257 14.75 -14.93 14.77
N TYR A 258 14.67 -13.79 14.08
CA TYR A 258 13.62 -13.49 13.11
C TYR A 258 13.73 -14.37 11.84
N TRP A 259 14.94 -14.54 11.28
CA TRP A 259 15.17 -15.45 10.15
C TRP A 259 14.78 -16.90 10.49
N LYS A 260 15.26 -17.43 11.63
CA LYS A 260 14.96 -18.80 12.08
C LYS A 260 13.47 -19.06 12.28
N SER A 261 12.69 -18.03 12.61
CA SER A 261 11.26 -18.16 12.93
C SER A 261 10.32 -17.81 11.77
N VAL A 262 10.58 -16.76 10.99
CA VAL A 262 9.74 -16.36 9.85
C VAL A 262 10.24 -16.95 8.54
N ALA A 263 11.51 -16.74 8.17
CA ALA A 263 12.04 -17.24 6.88
C ALA A 263 11.89 -18.76 6.79
N CYS A 264 12.32 -19.50 7.83
CA CYS A 264 12.23 -20.95 7.82
C CYS A 264 10.78 -21.47 7.81
N GLU A 265 9.80 -20.73 8.34
CA GLU A 265 8.39 -21.11 8.22
C GLU A 265 7.87 -20.87 6.78
N LEU A 266 8.14 -19.71 6.18
CA LEU A 266 7.82 -19.41 4.77
C LEU A 266 8.40 -20.45 3.82
N LEU A 267 9.66 -20.85 4.06
CA LEU A 267 10.35 -21.91 3.34
C LEU A 267 9.68 -23.29 3.50
N SER A 268 9.11 -23.59 4.68
CA SER A 268 8.37 -24.83 4.96
C SER A 268 6.97 -24.84 4.34
N ARG A 269 6.30 -23.68 4.31
CA ARG A 269 4.98 -23.46 3.69
C ARG A 269 5.06 -23.37 2.16
N ASN A 270 6.26 -23.33 1.60
CA ASN A 270 6.54 -23.13 0.17
C ASN A 270 5.85 -21.87 -0.39
N ILE A 271 5.93 -20.77 0.37
CA ILE A 271 5.51 -19.44 -0.05
C ILE A 271 6.70 -18.77 -0.79
N PRO A 272 6.48 -18.06 -1.92
CA PRO A 272 7.54 -17.28 -2.56
C PRO A 272 7.99 -16.13 -1.66
N THR A 273 9.30 -15.86 -1.60
CA THR A 273 9.86 -14.92 -0.61
C THR A 273 11.08 -14.18 -1.15
N TRP A 274 11.04 -12.85 -1.11
CA TRP A 274 12.18 -11.97 -1.31
C TRP A 274 12.50 -11.26 0.01
N TRP A 275 13.67 -11.57 0.58
CA TRP A 275 14.08 -11.01 1.86
C TRP A 275 14.71 -9.63 1.68
N TYR A 276 14.47 -8.75 2.64
CA TYR A 276 15.06 -7.42 2.69
C TYR A 276 16.18 -7.41 3.76
N ILE A 277 17.46 -7.26 3.39
CA ILE A 277 18.03 -7.18 2.04
C ILE A 277 19.42 -7.83 2.02
N LEU A 278 19.96 -8.22 0.84
CA LEU A 278 21.25 -8.94 0.79
C LEU A 278 22.41 -8.11 1.37
N GLN A 279 22.53 -6.86 0.95
CA GLN A 279 23.51 -5.89 1.46
C GLN A 279 22.78 -4.57 1.69
N ASP A 280 23.15 -3.86 2.75
CA ASP A 280 22.57 -2.58 3.12
C ASP A 280 23.69 -1.63 3.62
N SER A 281 23.41 -0.34 3.53
CA SER A 281 24.24 0.75 4.09
C SER A 281 23.39 1.87 4.70
N ALA A 282 22.07 1.67 4.81
CA ALA A 282 21.15 2.57 5.48
C ALA A 282 21.20 2.42 7.01
N SER A 283 20.31 3.14 7.69
CA SER A 283 20.06 3.02 9.13
C SER A 283 18.55 3.16 9.36
N PRO A 284 17.84 2.15 9.89
CA PRO A 284 18.35 0.85 10.34
C PRO A 284 18.94 -0.02 9.19
N ASP A 285 19.84 -0.94 9.54
CA ASP A 285 20.60 -1.80 8.63
C ASP A 285 20.00 -3.21 8.56
N PHE A 286 19.29 -3.51 7.48
CA PHE A 286 18.66 -4.80 7.19
C PHE A 286 19.57 -5.78 6.43
N GLY A 287 20.80 -5.39 6.11
CA GLY A 287 21.71 -6.17 5.27
C GLY A 287 22.06 -7.52 5.88
N VAL A 288 21.90 -8.61 5.13
CA VAL A 288 22.24 -9.97 5.57
C VAL A 288 23.75 -10.19 5.66
N LEU A 289 24.53 -9.57 4.79
CA LEU A 289 25.99 -9.76 4.70
C LEU A 289 26.77 -8.70 5.49
N GLN A 290 27.89 -9.11 6.12
CA GLN A 290 28.76 -8.21 6.88
C GLN A 290 29.81 -7.53 5.99
N SER A 291 30.44 -8.31 5.11
CA SER A 291 31.35 -7.84 4.05
C SER A 291 31.63 -8.99 3.09
N GLY A 292 31.73 -8.70 1.79
CA GLY A 292 31.89 -9.72 0.76
C GLY A 292 30.74 -10.74 0.80
N GLU A 293 31.08 -12.01 0.97
CA GLU A 293 30.13 -13.14 0.89
C GLU A 293 29.75 -13.73 2.26
N THR A 294 30.17 -13.09 3.37
CA THR A 294 29.95 -13.62 4.74
C THR A 294 28.65 -13.07 5.35
N PRO A 295 27.66 -13.93 5.69
CA PRO A 295 26.48 -13.53 6.47
C PRO A 295 26.83 -13.01 7.86
N LYS A 296 26.03 -12.07 8.37
CA LYS A 296 26.10 -11.60 9.76
C LYS A 296 25.60 -12.68 10.76
N TYR A 297 24.69 -13.55 10.33
CA TYR A 297 24.01 -14.57 11.13
C TYR A 297 23.77 -15.86 10.35
N ASP A 298 23.50 -16.99 11.02
CA ASP A 298 23.29 -18.27 10.34
C ASP A 298 21.91 -18.35 9.64
N LEU A 299 21.94 -18.49 8.32
CA LEU A 299 20.75 -18.58 7.46
C LEU A 299 20.16 -20.01 7.36
N SER A 300 20.75 -21.01 8.02
CA SER A 300 20.30 -22.40 7.93
C SER A 300 18.88 -22.62 8.50
N CYS A 301 18.08 -23.45 7.82
CA CYS A 301 16.72 -23.83 8.25
C CYS A 301 16.63 -25.34 8.54
N PRO A 302 16.96 -25.81 9.75
CA PRO A 302 17.19 -27.23 10.06
C PRO A 302 15.96 -28.15 9.90
N ASN A 303 14.75 -27.59 9.85
CA ASN A 303 13.50 -28.35 9.68
C ASN A 303 12.99 -28.38 8.21
N VAL A 304 13.63 -27.66 7.28
CA VAL A 304 13.23 -27.62 5.87
C VAL A 304 13.98 -28.71 5.10
N ALA A 305 13.31 -29.83 4.84
CA ALA A 305 13.90 -30.96 4.13
C ALA A 305 14.33 -30.58 2.70
N THR A 306 15.64 -30.45 2.49
CA THR A 306 16.24 -30.18 1.18
C THR A 306 15.94 -31.32 0.21
N SER A 307 15.00 -31.07 -0.70
CA SER A 307 14.55 -32.04 -1.71
C SER A 307 15.55 -32.15 -2.88
N SER A 308 16.81 -32.43 -2.55
CA SER A 308 17.88 -32.69 -3.51
C SER A 308 17.63 -34.03 -4.22
N SER A 309 17.47 -33.98 -5.54
CA SER A 309 16.96 -35.09 -6.35
C SER A 309 17.98 -36.22 -6.59
N ALA A 310 18.02 -37.18 -5.66
CA ALA A 310 18.69 -38.46 -5.89
C ALA A 310 17.83 -39.40 -6.77
N ALA A 311 18.29 -39.69 -8.00
CA ALA A 311 17.57 -40.55 -8.93
C ALA A 311 17.73 -42.05 -8.62
N PRO A 312 16.64 -42.82 -8.46
CA PRO A 312 16.71 -44.28 -8.37
C PRO A 312 16.64 -44.94 -9.76
N THR A 313 17.45 -45.98 -9.98
CA THR A 313 17.46 -46.78 -11.21
C THR A 313 16.32 -47.82 -11.26
N SER A 314 15.97 -48.23 -12.49
CA SER A 314 14.80 -49.09 -12.77
C SER A 314 14.94 -50.52 -12.25
N SER A 315 13.88 -51.04 -11.61
CA SER A 315 13.55 -52.48 -11.55
C SER A 315 12.04 -52.68 -11.32
N VAL A 316 11.52 -53.91 -11.42
CA VAL A 316 10.13 -54.16 -11.89
C VAL A 316 9.23 -55.00 -10.98
N ALA A 317 7.95 -54.58 -10.98
CA ALA A 317 6.72 -55.39 -10.96
C ALA A 317 6.18 -56.04 -9.66
N SER A 318 4.85 -56.29 -9.70
CA SER A 318 4.01 -57.13 -8.83
C SER A 318 3.71 -56.53 -7.43
N ALA A 319 2.46 -56.26 -7.00
CA ALA A 319 1.24 -57.11 -6.86
C ALA A 319 0.94 -57.25 -5.35
N THR A 320 -0.28 -57.25 -4.79
CA THR A 320 -1.65 -57.02 -5.29
C THR A 320 -2.52 -56.57 -4.09
N MET A 321 -3.47 -55.66 -4.28
CA MET A 321 -4.47 -55.32 -3.25
C MET A 321 -5.61 -56.38 -3.18
N PRO A 322 -5.93 -56.96 -2.02
CA PRO A 322 -7.10 -57.83 -1.86
C PRO A 322 -8.39 -57.02 -1.65
N THR A 323 -9.42 -57.37 -2.43
CA THR A 323 -10.80 -56.83 -2.32
C THR A 323 -11.61 -57.49 -1.20
N SER A 324 -12.52 -56.76 -0.55
CA SER A 324 -13.84 -57.25 -0.08
C SER A 324 -14.68 -56.11 0.55
N ALA A 325 -16.03 -56.12 0.52
CA ALA A 325 -16.98 -56.78 -0.38
C ALA A 325 -18.43 -56.27 -0.12
N ALA A 326 -19.23 -56.14 -1.19
CA ALA A 326 -20.70 -56.31 -1.24
C ALA A 326 -21.61 -55.34 -0.42
N ASP A 327 -22.93 -55.22 -0.68
CA ASP A 327 -23.75 -55.80 -1.75
C ASP A 327 -24.87 -54.83 -2.26
N SER A 328 -25.78 -55.37 -3.08
CA SER A 328 -26.58 -54.70 -4.11
C SER A 328 -28.09 -54.71 -3.83
N THR A 329 -28.86 -53.89 -4.58
CA THR A 329 -30.12 -54.21 -5.33
C THR A 329 -30.86 -52.89 -5.69
N THR A 330 -30.87 -52.40 -6.94
CA THR A 330 -31.65 -52.79 -8.15
C THR A 330 -33.19 -52.66 -8.07
N LEU A 331 -33.78 -51.75 -8.87
CA LEU A 331 -35.06 -51.96 -9.60
C LEU A 331 -35.30 -50.89 -10.70
N SER A 332 -36.41 -50.96 -11.45
CA SER A 332 -36.70 -50.22 -12.73
C SER A 332 -38.22 -50.15 -13.00
N ILE A 333 -38.81 -49.47 -14.02
CA ILE A 333 -38.30 -48.91 -15.30
C ILE A 333 -38.69 -47.39 -15.44
N THR A 334 -39.24 -46.72 -16.48
CA THR A 334 -39.90 -47.00 -17.79
C THR A 334 -39.68 -45.85 -18.81
N ASN A 335 -39.80 -46.09 -20.12
CA ASN A 335 -39.73 -45.07 -21.20
C ASN A 335 -41.09 -44.42 -21.55
N ALA A 336 -41.08 -43.19 -22.10
CA ALA A 336 -42.12 -42.66 -23.00
C ALA A 336 -41.58 -41.52 -23.91
N VAL A 337 -42.09 -41.38 -25.15
CA VAL A 337 -41.73 -40.33 -26.14
C VAL A 337 -42.95 -39.99 -27.02
N PRO A 338 -43.26 -38.70 -27.24
CA PRO A 338 -43.62 -38.16 -28.57
C PRO A 338 -42.94 -36.79 -28.85
N THR A 339 -42.16 -36.53 -29.91
CA THR A 339 -42.42 -36.39 -31.37
C THR A 339 -43.13 -35.10 -31.84
N GLY A 340 -42.43 -34.33 -32.72
CA GLY A 340 -42.98 -33.22 -33.54
C GLY A 340 -42.64 -31.81 -33.00
N GLY A 341 -42.32 -30.79 -33.83
CA GLY A 341 -42.10 -30.74 -35.29
C GLY A 341 -41.72 -29.30 -35.74
N VAL A 342 -41.09 -29.13 -36.91
CA VAL A 342 -40.65 -27.83 -37.47
C VAL A 342 -41.44 -27.48 -38.73
N PRO A 343 -41.68 -26.19 -39.05
CA PRO A 343 -41.07 -25.63 -40.27
C PRO A 343 -40.61 -24.16 -40.15
N SER A 344 -40.05 -23.60 -41.23
CA SER A 344 -39.31 -22.31 -41.24
C SER A 344 -39.87 -21.26 -42.22
N SER A 345 -39.58 -19.98 -41.96
CA SER A 345 -39.60 -18.85 -42.91
C SER A 345 -38.64 -17.76 -42.37
N VAL A 346 -37.58 -17.28 -43.01
CA VAL A 346 -37.27 -16.93 -44.43
C VAL A 346 -37.91 -15.60 -44.89
N VAL A 347 -37.14 -14.51 -44.80
CA VAL A 347 -37.13 -13.34 -45.71
C VAL A 347 -35.68 -12.82 -45.82
N SER A 348 -35.30 -12.27 -46.97
CA SER A 348 -33.92 -11.83 -47.29
C SER A 348 -33.77 -10.30 -47.35
N SER A 349 -32.53 -9.81 -47.32
CA SER A 349 -32.09 -8.71 -48.21
C SER A 349 -30.59 -8.89 -48.57
N LYS A 350 -30.08 -8.11 -49.54
CA LYS A 350 -28.82 -8.42 -50.25
C LYS A 350 -27.67 -7.44 -49.98
N LEU A 351 -26.48 -8.05 -49.90
CA LEU A 351 -25.17 -7.57 -50.34
C LEU A 351 -25.17 -6.46 -51.42
N SER A 352 -24.21 -5.53 -51.32
CA SER A 352 -23.57 -4.86 -52.46
C SER A 352 -22.13 -4.49 -52.11
N SER A 353 -21.23 -4.62 -53.09
CA SER A 353 -19.78 -4.41 -52.93
C SER A 353 -19.22 -3.64 -54.12
N VAL A 354 -18.35 -2.66 -53.89
CA VAL A 354 -17.56 -2.00 -54.93
C VAL A 354 -16.14 -1.82 -54.43
N ALA A 355 -15.17 -2.14 -55.27
CA ALA A 355 -13.75 -1.83 -55.07
C ALA A 355 -13.27 -0.97 -56.24
N SER A 356 -12.28 -0.11 -55.98
CA SER A 356 -11.51 0.64 -56.99
C SER A 356 -10.08 0.82 -56.49
N SER A 357 -9.13 0.96 -57.41
CA SER A 357 -7.69 0.88 -57.17
C SER A 357 -6.89 1.83 -58.06
N VAL A 358 -5.65 2.15 -57.64
CA VAL A 358 -4.60 2.93 -58.35
C VAL A 358 -4.98 4.41 -58.67
N ALA A 359 -4.05 5.37 -58.80
CA ALA A 359 -2.62 5.28 -59.08
C ALA A 359 -1.77 6.38 -58.39
N SER A 360 -0.44 6.23 -58.50
CA SER A 360 0.60 7.16 -58.02
C SER A 360 0.85 8.34 -58.96
N VAL A 361 1.35 9.47 -58.45
CA VAL A 361 2.30 10.39 -59.13
C VAL A 361 3.05 11.19 -58.04
N ALA A 362 4.34 11.47 -58.26
CA ALA A 362 5.12 12.45 -57.51
C ALA A 362 5.58 13.59 -58.46
N PRO A 363 6.00 14.75 -57.91
CA PRO A 363 7.25 15.29 -58.45
C PRO A 363 8.18 15.87 -57.38
N SER A 364 9.48 15.67 -57.61
CA SER A 364 10.58 16.40 -56.98
C SER A 364 11.10 17.49 -57.90
N VAL A 365 11.36 18.70 -57.39
CA VAL A 365 12.31 19.65 -57.99
C VAL A 365 12.97 20.49 -56.90
N SER A 366 14.29 20.63 -56.99
CA SER A 366 15.10 21.44 -56.09
C SER A 366 15.15 22.90 -56.52
N SER A 367 15.38 23.82 -55.58
CA SER A 367 16.11 25.07 -55.84
C SER A 367 16.66 25.62 -54.52
N ALA A 368 17.93 26.05 -54.54
CA ALA A 368 18.58 26.71 -53.42
C ALA A 368 19.07 28.09 -53.86
N VAL A 369 18.93 29.08 -52.98
CA VAL A 369 19.70 30.34 -53.00
C VAL A 369 19.94 30.77 -51.56
N ALA A 370 21.15 31.28 -51.30
CA ALA A 370 21.55 31.79 -50.00
C ALA A 370 21.61 33.32 -50.01
N SER A 371 21.45 33.93 -48.83
CA SER A 371 22.06 35.21 -48.48
C SER A 371 22.14 35.33 -46.96
N ALA A 372 23.19 35.97 -46.46
CA ALA A 372 23.49 36.07 -45.03
C ALA A 372 23.33 37.52 -44.53
N SER A 373 23.29 37.70 -43.21
CA SER A 373 24.07 38.73 -42.49
C SER A 373 23.94 38.61 -40.96
N SER A 374 25.09 38.60 -40.27
CA SER A 374 25.46 39.28 -39.01
C SER A 374 24.44 39.46 -37.83
N ALA A 375 24.85 39.49 -36.55
CA ALA A 375 26.17 39.69 -35.95
C ALA A 375 26.27 39.15 -34.49
N ALA A 376 27.50 39.16 -33.93
CA ALA A 376 27.87 39.17 -32.50
C ALA A 376 27.39 38.00 -31.61
N SER A 377 28.28 37.12 -31.14
CA SER A 377 29.20 37.30 -29.98
C SER A 377 28.48 37.27 -28.62
N SER A 378 28.97 36.56 -27.59
CA SER A 378 30.38 36.29 -27.27
C SER A 378 30.65 34.89 -26.68
N VAL A 379 31.94 34.55 -26.56
CA VAL A 379 32.45 33.28 -25.99
C VAL A 379 33.43 33.60 -24.86
N ILE A 380 33.38 32.86 -23.75
CA ILE A 380 34.52 32.69 -22.85
C ILE A 380 34.54 31.25 -22.33
N ALA A 381 35.74 30.68 -22.22
CA ALA A 381 35.95 29.26 -21.90
C ALA A 381 36.24 29.05 -20.40
N SER A 382 35.98 27.84 -19.93
CA SER A 382 36.44 27.36 -18.61
C SER A 382 37.74 26.56 -18.75
N LEU A 383 38.68 26.72 -17.82
CA LEU A 383 39.87 25.88 -17.67
C LEU A 383 40.07 25.50 -16.19
N PRO A 384 40.65 24.33 -15.88
CA PRO A 384 40.71 23.77 -14.53
C PRO A 384 42.01 24.12 -13.77
N VAL A 385 42.02 23.89 -12.45
CA VAL A 385 43.25 23.77 -11.64
C VAL A 385 43.02 22.88 -10.40
N SER A 386 44.08 22.37 -9.77
CA SER A 386 44.04 21.16 -8.93
C SER A 386 44.53 21.30 -7.48
N SER A 387 43.90 20.54 -6.57
CA SER A 387 44.43 19.81 -5.39
C SER A 387 45.67 20.31 -4.58
N ALA A 388 45.47 20.62 -3.29
CA ALA A 388 46.26 20.21 -2.10
C ALA A 388 45.80 21.02 -0.84
N GLY A 389 45.80 20.54 0.41
CA GLY A 389 46.00 19.19 0.97
C GLY A 389 46.09 19.17 2.51
N SER A 390 45.88 17.99 3.13
CA SER A 390 46.29 17.57 4.50
C SER A 390 45.62 18.09 5.79
N SER A 391 44.90 17.16 6.45
CA SER A 391 45.04 16.74 7.86
C SER A 391 44.69 17.63 9.07
N ALA A 392 43.64 17.22 9.81
CA ALA A 392 43.61 17.22 11.28
C ALA A 392 42.63 16.12 11.79
N VAL A 393 42.86 15.55 12.98
CA VAL A 393 42.00 14.53 13.62
C VAL A 393 41.64 14.97 15.04
N SER A 394 40.37 14.88 15.41
CA SER A 394 39.92 14.93 16.80
C SER A 394 38.66 14.09 17.02
N SER A 395 38.70 13.19 17.99
CA SER A 395 37.63 12.26 18.33
C SER A 395 36.69 12.83 19.40
N ALA A 396 35.38 12.77 19.19
CA ALA A 396 34.38 13.02 20.24
C ALA A 396 34.22 11.76 21.15
N PRO A 397 34.01 11.92 22.46
CA PRO A 397 33.81 10.79 23.38
C PRO A 397 32.41 10.19 23.24
N GLY A 398 32.31 8.87 23.21
CA GLY A 398 31.04 8.15 23.06
C GLY A 398 30.21 8.05 24.34
N THR A 399 28.90 8.19 24.22
CA THR A 399 27.94 7.95 25.30
C THR A 399 27.79 6.44 25.55
N THR A 400 28.03 5.99 26.78
CA THR A 400 27.71 4.62 27.21
C THR A 400 26.49 4.64 28.11
N LEU A 401 25.41 3.96 27.71
CA LEU A 401 24.23 3.76 28.54
C LEU A 401 24.43 2.54 29.45
N MET A 402 24.03 2.65 30.72
CA MET A 402 23.95 1.53 31.66
C MET A 402 22.47 1.23 31.98
N PRO A 403 22.12 -0.03 32.30
CA PRO A 403 20.72 -0.44 32.43
C PRO A 403 19.99 0.24 33.59
N VAL A 404 18.78 0.73 33.32
CA VAL A 404 17.88 1.31 34.32
C VAL A 404 17.43 0.24 35.30
N THR A 405 17.66 0.45 36.60
CA THR A 405 17.18 -0.46 37.65
C THR A 405 15.90 0.09 38.28
N THR A 406 14.75 -0.48 37.93
CA THR A 406 13.48 -0.15 38.59
C THR A 406 13.37 -0.82 39.96
N LYS A 407 12.88 -0.08 40.97
CA LYS A 407 12.58 -0.63 42.30
C LYS A 407 11.16 -0.25 42.72
N ALA A 408 10.26 -1.23 42.72
CA ALA A 408 8.94 -1.07 43.30
C ALA A 408 9.01 -0.96 44.84
N ALA A 409 8.10 -0.18 45.41
CA ALA A 409 7.83 -0.14 46.84
C ALA A 409 6.32 -0.08 47.04
N THR A 410 5.79 -0.88 47.98
CA THR A 410 4.35 -1.05 48.19
C THR A 410 3.96 -0.47 49.54
N SER A 411 2.89 0.33 49.57
CA SER A 411 2.27 0.87 50.78
C SER A 411 0.75 0.84 50.63
N VAL A 412 0.05 0.40 51.67
CA VAL A 412 -1.41 0.20 51.68
C VAL A 412 -2.11 1.46 52.18
N ALA A 413 -3.25 1.82 51.57
CA ALA A 413 -4.16 2.86 52.03
C ALA A 413 -5.40 2.25 52.72
N ASP A 414 -6.07 3.04 53.58
CA ASP A 414 -7.14 2.57 54.49
C ASP A 414 -8.45 2.12 53.79
N ASP A 415 -8.57 2.29 52.48
CA ASP A 415 -9.70 1.87 51.64
C ASP A 415 -9.46 0.55 50.85
N GLY A 416 -8.26 -0.03 50.95
CA GLY A 416 -7.98 -1.41 50.52
C GLY A 416 -7.59 -1.59 49.04
N GLU A 417 -7.51 -0.53 48.24
CA GLU A 417 -6.91 -0.61 46.91
C GLU A 417 -5.38 -0.69 46.97
N THR A 418 -4.77 -1.52 46.13
CA THR A 418 -3.31 -1.71 46.07
C THR A 418 -2.69 -0.83 44.98
N VAL A 419 -2.31 0.40 45.34
CA VAL A 419 -1.68 1.34 44.40
C VAL A 419 -0.19 1.04 44.23
N THR A 420 0.22 0.71 43.00
CA THR A 420 1.65 0.58 42.64
C THR A 420 2.15 1.91 42.07
N ILE A 421 2.99 2.61 42.81
CA ILE A 421 3.58 3.89 42.39
C ILE A 421 4.93 3.64 41.71
N PHE A 422 5.02 3.96 40.42
CA PHE A 422 6.30 4.02 39.70
C PHE A 422 6.89 5.42 39.84
N SER A 423 8.16 5.50 40.24
CA SER A 423 8.90 6.77 40.37
C SER A 423 10.16 6.73 39.50
N THR A 424 10.18 7.56 38.45
CA THR A 424 11.29 7.65 37.50
C THR A 424 12.16 8.85 37.84
N THR A 425 13.35 8.61 38.39
CA THR A 425 14.34 9.67 38.65
C THR A 425 15.22 9.90 37.42
N LEU A 426 15.04 11.03 36.72
CA LEU A 426 16.05 11.50 35.78
C LEU A 426 17.29 11.97 36.55
N ILE A 427 18.47 11.52 36.13
CA ILE A 427 19.76 12.00 36.62
C ILE A 427 20.52 12.62 35.45
N THR A 428 20.49 13.95 35.35
CA THR A 428 21.31 14.70 34.39
C THR A 428 22.71 14.88 34.96
N VAL A 429 23.72 14.23 34.37
CA VAL A 429 25.12 14.36 34.80
C VAL A 429 25.79 15.50 34.05
N THR A 430 26.16 16.56 34.76
CA THR A 430 27.07 17.60 34.25
C THR A 430 28.51 17.09 34.30
N ASN A 431 29.28 17.35 33.25
CA ASN A 431 30.61 16.79 33.04
C ASN A 431 31.63 17.25 34.11
N CYS A 432 32.16 16.33 34.93
CA CYS A 432 33.24 16.63 35.89
C CYS A 432 34.62 16.52 35.22
N GLY A 433 35.54 17.42 35.59
CA GLY A 433 36.93 17.40 35.15
C GLY A 433 37.74 16.21 35.68
N SER A 434 38.98 16.07 35.21
CA SER A 434 39.82 14.86 35.26
C SER A 434 40.24 14.31 36.64
N THR A 435 39.65 14.75 37.76
CA THR A 435 39.93 14.27 39.12
C THR A 435 38.66 14.19 39.96
N VAL A 436 38.35 13.00 40.47
CA VAL A 436 37.09 12.69 41.17
C VAL A 436 37.13 13.15 42.64
N SER A 437 36.95 14.46 42.86
CA SER A 437 36.90 15.04 44.23
C SER A 437 35.85 16.15 44.44
N ASP A 438 35.52 16.97 43.43
CA ASP A 438 34.75 18.23 43.61
C ASP A 438 33.37 18.28 42.93
N CYS A 439 32.78 17.13 42.59
CA CYS A 439 31.43 17.07 42.01
C CYS A 439 30.35 17.39 43.09
N THR A 440 29.82 18.62 43.09
CA THR A 440 28.76 19.07 44.02
C THR A 440 27.36 18.94 43.40
N SER A 441 26.35 18.61 44.24
CA SER A 441 24.99 18.26 43.80
C SER A 441 23.94 19.26 44.29
N THR A 442 23.20 19.85 43.34
CA THR A 442 22.01 20.66 43.59
C THR A 442 20.79 20.00 42.95
N GLY A 443 20.00 19.27 43.74
CA GLY A 443 18.81 18.58 43.24
C GLY A 443 17.59 19.49 43.16
N MET A 444 16.92 19.52 42.00
CA MET A 444 15.53 19.99 41.88
C MET A 444 14.59 18.79 41.86
N THR A 445 13.49 18.86 42.61
CA THR A 445 12.43 17.84 42.61
C THR A 445 11.20 18.41 41.92
N SER A 446 10.87 17.89 40.74
CA SER A 446 9.63 18.21 40.04
C SER A 446 8.65 17.04 40.17
N VAL A 447 7.54 17.24 40.88
CA VAL A 447 6.49 16.24 41.04
C VAL A 447 5.44 16.45 39.96
N ILE A 448 5.37 15.55 38.98
CA ILE A 448 4.33 15.53 37.95
C ILE A 448 3.24 14.57 38.43
N SER A 449 2.07 15.09 38.77
CA SER A 449 0.94 14.28 39.25
C SER A 449 0.03 13.90 38.10
N ALA A 450 0.13 12.65 37.64
CA ALA A 450 -0.79 12.06 36.66
C ALA A 450 -1.96 11.38 37.37
N LYS A 451 -3.19 11.62 36.91
CA LYS A 451 -4.39 10.95 37.41
C LYS A 451 -4.46 9.51 36.83
N PRO A 452 -4.79 8.48 37.63
CA PRO A 452 -4.90 7.11 37.11
C PRO A 452 -6.08 6.94 36.15
N SER A 453 -5.84 6.22 35.05
CA SER A 453 -6.88 5.62 34.22
C SER A 453 -7.25 4.25 34.78
N VAL A 454 -8.54 4.00 35.01
CA VAL A 454 -9.02 2.75 35.58
C VAL A 454 -9.27 1.73 34.48
N THR A 455 -8.50 0.63 34.46
CA THR A 455 -8.80 -0.53 33.63
C THR A 455 -9.92 -1.33 34.28
N SER A 456 -10.97 -1.69 33.54
CA SER A 456 -12.01 -2.61 34.00
C SER A 456 -12.28 -3.67 32.93
N ALA A 457 -12.44 -4.92 33.37
CA ALA A 457 -12.60 -6.06 32.49
C ALA A 457 -14.07 -6.26 32.03
N ALA A 458 -14.22 -7.06 30.97
CA ALA A 458 -15.46 -7.44 30.29
C ALA A 458 -16.77 -7.33 31.12
N GLY A 459 -17.67 -6.44 30.67
CA GLY A 459 -19.03 -6.28 31.19
C GLY A 459 -20.06 -6.28 30.06
N SER A 460 -21.20 -6.94 30.27
CA SER A 460 -22.22 -7.17 29.22
C SER A 460 -23.04 -5.92 28.88
N THR A 461 -23.61 -5.94 27.68
CA THR A 461 -24.57 -4.97 27.12
C THR A 461 -25.70 -4.56 28.07
N VAL A 462 -25.79 -3.27 28.40
CA VAL A 462 -26.99 -2.62 28.95
C VAL A 462 -27.16 -1.23 28.33
N VAL A 463 -28.33 -0.96 27.75
CA VAL A 463 -28.70 0.34 27.16
C VAL A 463 -29.52 1.15 28.19
N PRO A 464 -29.17 2.42 28.48
CA PRO A 464 -30.05 3.32 29.23
C PRO A 464 -31.29 3.66 28.40
N SER A 465 -32.50 3.50 28.97
CA SER A 465 -33.76 3.68 28.23
C SER A 465 -34.64 4.78 28.85
N GLY A 466 -35.27 5.60 27.99
CA GLY A 466 -36.09 6.75 28.34
C GLY A 466 -35.40 8.08 27.94
N THR A 467 -36.04 9.04 27.26
CA THR A 467 -37.49 9.25 27.02
C THR A 467 -37.77 9.55 25.52
N PRO A 468 -38.96 9.99 25.04
CA PRO A 468 -39.51 9.48 23.78
C PRO A 468 -38.97 10.15 22.50
N ALA A 469 -39.17 9.48 21.37
CA ALA A 469 -38.69 9.91 20.05
C ALA A 469 -39.25 11.27 19.60
N ALA A 470 -38.34 12.15 19.17
CA ALA A 470 -38.64 13.18 18.18
C ALA A 470 -38.67 12.53 16.79
N SER A 471 -39.57 12.98 15.90
CA SER A 471 -39.84 12.34 14.60
C SER A 471 -38.86 12.80 13.50
N GLY A 472 -37.56 12.60 13.70
CA GLY A 472 -36.53 12.98 12.74
C GLY A 472 -35.27 12.11 12.85
N CYS A 473 -34.45 12.12 11.79
CA CYS A 473 -33.16 11.43 11.77
C CYS A 473 -32.21 11.93 12.89
N PRO A 474 -31.60 11.04 13.68
CA PRO A 474 -30.52 11.39 14.59
C PRO A 474 -29.32 12.05 13.88
N ALA A 475 -28.53 12.83 14.63
CA ALA A 475 -27.26 13.40 14.18
C ALA A 475 -26.13 12.35 14.21
N ASP A 476 -26.31 11.25 13.49
CA ASP A 476 -25.34 10.17 13.31
C ASP A 476 -25.51 9.52 11.92
N ILE A 477 -24.64 8.57 11.55
CA ILE A 477 -24.74 7.78 10.31
C ILE A 477 -25.24 6.34 10.54
N ASN A 478 -25.95 6.06 11.65
CA ASN A 478 -26.46 4.71 11.97
C ASN A 478 -27.62 4.30 11.03
N GLY A 479 -27.30 3.85 9.83
CA GLY A 479 -28.29 3.44 8.81
C GLY A 479 -27.73 3.52 7.40
N ALA A 480 -28.59 3.78 6.42
CA ALA A 480 -28.16 4.02 5.04
C ALA A 480 -27.72 5.49 4.89
N TYR A 481 -26.43 5.72 4.66
CA TYR A 481 -25.85 7.04 4.44
C TYR A 481 -25.07 7.11 3.12
N GLN A 482 -24.75 8.32 2.68
CA GLN A 482 -23.80 8.60 1.60
C GLN A 482 -22.75 9.58 2.14
N PHE A 483 -21.49 9.30 1.80
CA PHE A 483 -20.35 10.19 1.95
C PHE A 483 -20.16 10.98 0.64
N PRO A 484 -19.33 12.05 0.60
CA PRO A 484 -19.19 12.84 -0.61
C PRO A 484 -18.31 12.14 -1.67
N HIS A 485 -18.76 12.14 -2.92
CA HIS A 485 -18.01 11.64 -4.08
C HIS A 485 -17.25 12.75 -4.85
N LEU A 486 -17.22 13.96 -4.29
CA LEU A 486 -16.39 15.09 -4.74
C LEU A 486 -16.25 16.06 -3.58
N ILE A 487 -15.05 16.58 -3.35
CA ILE A 487 -14.78 17.67 -2.39
C ILE A 487 -13.91 18.71 -3.13
N VAL A 488 -14.49 19.85 -3.54
CA VAL A 488 -13.78 20.91 -4.29
C VAL A 488 -13.74 22.20 -3.45
N PRO A 489 -12.56 22.69 -3.06
CA PRO A 489 -12.44 24.02 -2.48
C PRO A 489 -12.57 25.09 -3.58
N VAL A 490 -13.34 26.15 -3.29
CA VAL A 490 -13.47 27.33 -4.15
C VAL A 490 -12.97 28.56 -3.40
N ASP A 491 -11.93 29.21 -3.95
CA ASP A 491 -11.20 30.30 -3.31
C ASP A 491 -11.56 31.66 -3.92
N ALA A 492 -12.17 32.54 -3.12
CA ALA A 492 -12.53 33.90 -3.52
C ALA A 492 -11.32 34.77 -3.88
N ALA A 493 -10.11 34.44 -3.38
CA ALA A 493 -8.87 35.14 -3.73
C ALA A 493 -8.23 34.63 -5.03
N ASN A 494 -8.57 33.41 -5.48
CA ASN A 494 -8.06 32.80 -6.72
C ASN A 494 -9.22 32.36 -7.63
N PRO A 495 -10.10 33.28 -8.08
CA PRO A 495 -11.45 32.93 -8.54
C PRO A 495 -11.50 32.02 -9.78
N ASN A 496 -10.47 32.05 -10.62
CA ASN A 496 -10.37 31.25 -11.84
C ASN A 496 -9.57 29.94 -11.67
N LYS A 497 -9.11 29.61 -10.46
CA LYS A 497 -8.37 28.38 -10.20
C LYS A 497 -9.33 27.24 -9.91
N ALA A 498 -9.30 26.21 -10.74
CA ALA A 498 -9.79 24.88 -10.38
C ALA A 498 -8.74 24.22 -9.48
N TYR A 499 -9.19 23.60 -8.39
CA TYR A 499 -8.32 22.86 -7.47
C TYR A 499 -8.38 21.34 -7.71
N GLY A 500 -9.29 20.86 -8.55
CA GLY A 500 -9.63 19.43 -8.63
C GLY A 500 -10.40 18.98 -7.39
N THR A 501 -10.77 17.70 -7.35
CA THR A 501 -11.22 17.10 -6.09
C THR A 501 -10.05 17.02 -5.10
N GLN A 502 -10.35 17.07 -3.81
CA GLN A 502 -9.41 16.98 -2.70
C GLN A 502 -9.89 15.90 -1.73
N TYR A 503 -9.01 15.45 -0.83
CA TYR A 503 -9.42 14.64 0.33
C TYR A 503 -9.81 15.51 1.53
N ASN A 504 -9.20 16.70 1.66
CA ASN A 504 -9.49 17.62 2.75
C ASN A 504 -10.48 18.71 2.33
N ALA A 505 -11.59 18.83 3.06
CA ALA A 505 -12.41 20.02 3.02
C ALA A 505 -11.71 21.17 3.74
N THR A 506 -11.74 22.37 3.15
CA THR A 506 -11.14 23.59 3.72
C THR A 506 -12.17 24.71 3.76
N ILE A 507 -12.48 25.20 4.96
CA ILE A 507 -13.57 26.13 5.23
C ILE A 507 -13.01 27.28 6.07
N ASN A 508 -12.77 28.43 5.44
CA ASN A 508 -12.28 29.63 6.11
C ASN A 508 -12.73 30.92 5.41
N SER A 509 -12.17 32.07 5.82
CA SER A 509 -12.61 33.41 5.36
C SER A 509 -12.34 33.70 3.87
N LYS A 510 -11.67 32.81 3.14
CA LYS A 510 -11.39 32.91 1.69
C LYS A 510 -11.91 31.72 0.89
N VAL A 511 -11.89 30.53 1.50
CA VAL A 511 -12.22 29.26 0.87
C VAL A 511 -13.51 28.70 1.46
N SER A 512 -14.51 28.46 0.61
CA SER A 512 -15.60 27.52 0.89
C SER A 512 -15.32 26.18 0.21
N THR A 513 -15.94 25.11 0.68
CA THR A 513 -15.83 23.78 0.07
C THR A 513 -17.17 23.32 -0.46
N ILE A 514 -17.20 22.81 -1.69
CA ILE A 514 -18.37 22.21 -2.34
C ILE A 514 -18.22 20.69 -2.30
N PHE A 515 -19.25 20.03 -1.76
CA PHE A 515 -19.34 18.57 -1.61
C PHE A 515 -20.43 18.01 -2.56
N ASN A 516 -20.14 16.96 -3.33
CA ASN A 516 -21.17 16.25 -4.09
C ASN A 516 -21.56 14.93 -3.43
N PHE A 517 -22.85 14.61 -3.43
CA PHE A 517 -23.38 13.30 -3.03
C PHE A 517 -24.24 12.73 -4.16
N ASP A 518 -24.03 11.47 -4.52
CA ASP A 518 -24.98 10.72 -5.35
C ASP A 518 -26.01 10.07 -4.44
N ILE A 519 -27.28 10.46 -4.56
CA ILE A 519 -28.33 9.94 -3.69
C ILE A 519 -28.98 8.73 -4.39
N PRO A 520 -28.89 7.50 -3.84
CA PRO A 520 -29.38 6.30 -4.52
C PRO A 520 -30.87 6.36 -4.85
N ALA A 521 -31.28 5.77 -5.98
CA ALA A 521 -32.69 5.66 -6.35
C ALA A 521 -33.52 4.86 -5.31
N SER A 522 -32.88 4.00 -4.52
CA SER A 522 -33.48 3.28 -3.39
C SER A 522 -33.84 4.17 -2.18
N TYR A 523 -33.50 5.46 -2.21
CA TYR A 523 -33.93 6.44 -1.21
C TYR A 523 -35.25 7.13 -1.60
N ALA A 524 -35.90 6.74 -2.70
CA ALA A 524 -37.16 7.31 -3.14
C ALA A 524 -38.26 7.13 -2.07
N GLY A 525 -38.92 8.23 -1.70
CA GLY A 525 -39.96 8.25 -0.66
C GLY A 525 -39.45 8.33 0.78
N LYS A 526 -38.13 8.41 1.00
CA LYS A 526 -37.49 8.60 2.32
C LYS A 526 -37.24 10.07 2.67
N THR A 527 -37.02 10.34 3.94
CA THR A 527 -36.45 11.62 4.41
C THR A 527 -34.93 11.51 4.39
N CYS A 528 -34.25 12.55 3.89
CA CYS A 528 -32.80 12.66 3.95
C CYS A 528 -32.40 13.76 4.93
N SER A 529 -31.51 13.43 5.86
CA SER A 529 -30.84 14.39 6.73
C SER A 529 -29.41 14.63 6.28
N THR A 530 -29.09 15.89 5.96
CA THR A 530 -27.70 16.31 5.85
C THR A 530 -27.17 16.55 7.27
N VAL A 531 -26.12 15.83 7.65
CA VAL A 531 -25.51 15.89 8.99
C VAL A 531 -24.02 16.21 8.88
N PHE A 532 -23.48 16.93 9.87
CA PHE A 532 -22.05 17.19 10.01
C PHE A 532 -21.56 16.66 11.35
N LEU A 533 -20.53 15.82 11.32
CA LEU A 533 -20.00 15.10 12.46
C LEU A 533 -18.58 15.62 12.75
N PHE A 534 -18.35 16.02 13.99
CA PHE A 534 -17.12 16.70 14.39
C PHE A 534 -16.68 16.23 15.79
N PRO A 535 -16.11 15.01 15.88
CA PRO A 535 -15.70 14.38 17.15
C PRO A 535 -14.52 15.10 17.81
N GLN A 536 -14.01 14.57 18.92
CA GLN A 536 -12.73 15.01 19.48
C GLN A 536 -11.56 14.39 18.69
N LEU A 537 -10.38 15.01 18.75
CA LEU A 537 -9.18 14.48 18.10
C LEU A 537 -8.69 13.14 18.69
N ASP A 538 -9.02 12.85 19.96
CA ASP A 538 -8.72 11.57 20.64
C ASP A 538 -9.76 10.47 20.37
N GLN A 539 -10.76 10.75 19.53
CA GLN A 539 -11.73 9.77 19.02
C GLN A 539 -11.44 9.37 17.56
N LEU A 540 -10.45 10.00 16.92
CA LEU A 540 -10.08 9.75 15.53
C LEU A 540 -8.86 8.85 15.44
N GLU A 541 -8.90 7.91 14.48
CA GLU A 541 -7.80 6.96 14.22
C GLU A 541 -7.26 7.14 12.79
N THR A 542 -8.17 7.20 11.81
CA THR A 542 -7.83 7.28 10.37
C THR A 542 -7.99 8.67 9.75
N SER A 543 -8.37 9.67 10.53
CA SER A 543 -8.60 11.05 10.07
C SER A 543 -8.16 12.10 11.08
N SER A 544 -8.12 13.36 10.66
CA SER A 544 -7.72 14.48 11.51
C SER A 544 -8.27 15.81 11.00
N TYR A 545 -8.20 16.84 11.83
CA TYR A 545 -8.53 18.21 11.44
C TYR A 545 -7.68 19.27 12.16
N SER A 546 -7.35 20.33 11.43
CA SER A 546 -6.91 21.61 12.01
C SER A 546 -8.13 22.50 12.20
N PHE A 547 -8.35 23.00 13.41
CA PHE A 547 -9.48 23.86 13.76
C PHE A 547 -9.04 24.95 14.74
N ASN A 548 -9.36 26.21 14.43
CA ASN A 548 -8.88 27.40 15.14
C ASN A 548 -9.71 27.81 16.38
N ASP A 549 -10.63 26.96 16.84
CA ASP A 549 -11.54 27.18 17.98
C ASP A 549 -12.43 28.45 17.88
N LYS A 550 -12.81 28.84 16.65
CA LYS A 550 -13.63 30.04 16.39
C LYS A 550 -14.72 29.78 15.37
N GLY A 551 -15.82 30.51 15.51
CA GLY A 551 -16.89 30.59 14.52
C GLY A 551 -17.52 29.25 14.17
N GLY A 552 -18.05 29.15 12.97
CA GLY A 552 -18.67 27.95 12.42
C GLY A 552 -18.94 28.12 10.93
N PHE A 553 -20.07 27.63 10.43
CA PHE A 553 -20.35 27.65 8.99
C PHE A 553 -21.85 27.76 8.66
N THR A 554 -22.15 28.18 7.44
CA THR A 554 -23.45 27.98 6.76
C THR A 554 -23.32 26.90 5.70
N ILE A 555 -24.38 26.13 5.47
CA ILE A 555 -24.46 25.16 4.38
C ILE A 555 -25.64 25.47 3.44
N ALA A 556 -25.36 25.48 2.15
CA ALA A 556 -26.34 25.67 1.08
C ALA A 556 -26.38 24.47 0.14
N VAL A 557 -27.56 24.17 -0.42
CA VAL A 557 -27.66 23.33 -1.62
C VAL A 557 -27.61 24.22 -2.86
N LEU A 558 -26.89 23.79 -3.89
CA LEU A 558 -26.67 24.54 -5.12
C LEU A 558 -27.69 24.20 -6.20
N ASN A 559 -27.86 25.09 -7.19
CA ASN A 559 -28.81 24.95 -8.31
C ASN A 559 -28.28 24.09 -9.48
N GLY A 560 -27.10 23.51 -9.34
CA GLY A 560 -26.43 22.67 -10.31
C GLY A 560 -25.31 21.87 -9.65
N VAL A 561 -24.69 20.97 -10.42
CA VAL A 561 -23.70 20.01 -9.91
C VAL A 561 -22.28 20.48 -10.20
N ALA A 562 -21.44 20.54 -9.17
CA ALA A 562 -20.01 20.85 -9.27
C ALA A 562 -19.20 19.66 -9.84
N ASN A 563 -17.99 19.94 -10.34
CA ASN A 563 -17.06 18.94 -10.87
C ASN A 563 -15.61 19.40 -10.61
N GLU A 564 -14.61 18.59 -11.00
CA GLU A 564 -13.18 18.89 -10.76
C GLU A 564 -12.70 20.20 -11.41
N SER A 565 -13.36 20.67 -12.48
CA SER A 565 -13.09 21.97 -13.12
C SER A 565 -13.87 23.13 -12.48
N THR A 566 -14.53 22.91 -11.34
CA THR A 566 -15.23 23.97 -10.61
C THR A 566 -14.23 24.93 -9.94
N THR A 567 -14.51 26.22 -10.05
CA THR A 567 -13.77 27.35 -9.48
C THR A 567 -14.78 28.32 -8.83
N TYR A 568 -14.33 29.23 -7.97
CA TYR A 568 -15.21 30.24 -7.37
C TYR A 568 -15.96 31.10 -8.41
N ALA A 569 -15.36 31.36 -9.57
CA ALA A 569 -15.99 32.11 -10.67
C ALA A 569 -17.02 31.33 -11.49
N ASN A 570 -17.01 29.99 -11.46
CA ASN A 570 -17.93 29.15 -12.25
C ASN A 570 -18.83 28.22 -11.38
N ALA A 571 -18.73 28.31 -10.06
CA ALA A 571 -19.49 27.51 -9.11
C ALA A 571 -21.01 27.62 -9.36
N PRO A 572 -21.77 26.51 -9.30
CA PRO A 572 -23.23 26.56 -9.38
C PRO A 572 -23.80 27.45 -8.26
N ALA A 573 -24.81 28.26 -8.57
CA ALA A 573 -25.29 29.26 -7.61
C ALA A 573 -26.12 28.62 -6.48
N VAL A 574 -26.03 29.17 -5.28
CA VAL A 574 -26.86 28.78 -4.12
C VAL A 574 -28.35 28.79 -4.47
N ALA A 575 -29.02 27.65 -4.32
CA ALA A 575 -30.47 27.50 -4.50
C ALA A 575 -31.24 27.76 -3.20
N LYS A 576 -30.76 27.18 -2.08
CA LYS A 576 -31.38 27.28 -0.75
C LYS A 576 -30.27 27.14 0.31
N GLN A 577 -30.23 28.05 1.28
CA GLN A 577 -29.51 27.83 2.54
C GLN A 577 -30.27 26.77 3.34
N ILE A 578 -29.62 25.67 3.71
CA ILE A 578 -30.28 24.50 4.34
C ILE A 578 -30.05 24.40 5.85
N GLY A 579 -28.96 24.97 6.37
CA GLY A 579 -28.62 24.95 7.80
C GLY A 579 -27.38 25.78 8.15
N SER A 580 -27.10 25.92 9.44
CA SER A 580 -25.90 26.61 9.95
C SER A 580 -25.43 26.05 11.30
N VAL A 581 -24.17 26.30 11.61
CA VAL A 581 -23.54 26.09 12.91
C VAL A 581 -22.88 27.40 13.31
N ASP A 582 -23.41 28.08 14.33
CA ASP A 582 -22.89 29.40 14.76
C ASP A 582 -21.55 29.30 15.51
N ALA A 583 -21.35 28.19 16.21
CA ALA A 583 -20.15 27.86 16.97
C ALA A 583 -19.85 26.36 16.85
N LEU A 584 -18.82 26.01 16.07
CA LEU A 584 -18.35 24.64 15.92
C LEU A 584 -17.60 24.20 17.19
N LYS A 585 -17.82 22.95 17.62
CA LYS A 585 -17.27 22.41 18.88
C LYS A 585 -16.85 20.96 18.70
N ARG A 586 -15.59 20.65 19.02
CA ARG A 586 -15.09 19.25 19.05
C ARG A 586 -16.00 18.37 19.92
N GLY A 587 -16.19 17.12 19.52
CA GLY A 587 -17.08 16.16 20.19
C GLY A 587 -18.57 16.44 19.96
N SER A 588 -18.95 17.06 18.84
CA SER A 588 -20.35 17.42 18.53
C SER A 588 -20.84 16.87 17.19
N SER A 589 -22.14 16.66 17.10
CA SER A 589 -22.83 16.17 15.91
C SER A 589 -24.02 17.07 15.60
N TYR A 590 -24.16 17.47 14.33
CA TYR A 590 -25.12 18.49 13.91
C TYR A 590 -26.01 17.94 12.80
N THR A 591 -27.33 17.93 13.00
CA THR A 591 -28.29 17.79 11.90
C THR A 591 -28.50 19.17 11.27
N LEU A 592 -28.11 19.33 10.01
CA LEU A 592 -28.13 20.61 9.31
C LEU A 592 -29.46 20.82 8.59
N SER A 593 -30.01 19.79 7.93
CA SER A 593 -31.38 19.82 7.41
C SER A 593 -32.05 18.44 7.46
N GLN A 594 -33.37 18.42 7.27
CA GLN A 594 -34.18 17.23 7.05
C GLN A 594 -35.20 17.54 5.94
N ASP A 595 -34.94 17.07 4.74
CA ASP A 595 -35.73 17.30 3.53
C ASP A 595 -36.13 15.94 2.90
N ALA A 596 -36.98 15.91 1.87
CA ALA A 596 -37.23 14.66 1.13
C ALA A 596 -35.98 14.24 0.33
N CYS A 597 -35.63 12.96 0.31
CA CYS A 597 -34.45 12.48 -0.42
C CYS A 597 -34.57 12.77 -1.94
N PRO A 598 -33.59 13.46 -2.57
CA PRO A 598 -33.56 13.68 -4.02
C PRO A 598 -33.03 12.42 -4.73
N ALA A 599 -33.78 11.32 -4.58
CA ALA A 599 -33.33 9.98 -4.96
C ALA A 599 -33.10 9.81 -6.47
N GLY A 600 -31.99 9.18 -6.83
CA GLY A 600 -31.55 9.00 -8.20
C GLY A 600 -30.85 10.23 -8.81
N THR A 601 -30.44 11.21 -8.01
CA THR A 601 -29.74 12.41 -8.48
C THR A 601 -28.44 12.67 -7.72
N ARG A 602 -27.53 13.42 -8.37
CA ARG A 602 -26.36 14.02 -7.72
C ARG A 602 -26.75 15.42 -7.22
N VAL A 603 -26.41 15.74 -5.97
CA VAL A 603 -26.61 17.06 -5.37
C VAL A 603 -25.29 17.61 -4.85
N SER A 604 -25.11 18.93 -5.00
CA SER A 604 -23.95 19.66 -4.48
C SER A 604 -24.35 20.56 -3.32
N PHE A 605 -23.56 20.54 -2.25
CA PHE A 605 -23.69 21.46 -1.12
C PHE A 605 -22.42 22.30 -0.95
N GLU A 606 -22.55 23.61 -0.78
CA GLU A 606 -21.45 24.50 -0.41
C GLU A 606 -21.46 24.74 1.10
N VAL A 607 -20.28 24.64 1.73
CA VAL A 607 -20.05 24.99 3.13
C VAL A 607 -19.12 26.21 3.22
N THR A 608 -19.63 27.30 3.80
CA THR A 608 -18.97 28.61 3.86
C THR A 608 -18.74 29.02 5.31
N SER A 609 -17.58 29.61 5.62
CA SER A 609 -17.23 30.00 7.00
C SER A 609 -18.08 31.14 7.56
N THR A 610 -18.26 31.14 8.88
CA THR A 610 -18.83 32.23 9.68
C THR A 610 -17.97 32.46 10.93
N GLY A 611 -18.10 33.63 11.55
CA GLY A 611 -17.48 33.92 12.86
C GLY A 611 -15.94 33.87 12.93
N GLY A 612 -15.25 33.80 11.79
CA GLY A 612 -13.79 33.63 11.74
C GLY A 612 -13.31 32.18 11.88
N LEU A 613 -14.15 31.20 11.53
CA LEU A 613 -13.71 29.80 11.36
C LEU A 613 -12.51 29.71 10.42
N ASP A 614 -11.55 28.88 10.81
CA ASP A 614 -10.51 28.34 9.94
C ASP A 614 -10.42 26.84 10.28
N LEU A 615 -10.79 26.01 9.32
CA LEU A 615 -11.00 24.58 9.45
C LEU A 615 -10.47 23.87 8.21
N SER A 616 -9.62 22.87 8.41
CA SER A 616 -9.30 21.88 7.39
C SER A 616 -9.46 20.49 8.00
N LEU A 617 -10.27 19.64 7.37
CA LEU A 617 -10.59 18.29 7.85
C LEU A 617 -10.48 17.29 6.70
N PHE A 618 -10.01 16.07 7.01
CA PHE A 618 -10.13 14.91 6.13
C PHE A 618 -11.51 14.27 6.35
N GLU A 619 -12.24 13.97 5.27
CA GLU A 619 -13.59 13.39 5.34
C GLU A 619 -13.50 11.86 5.50
N ASP A 620 -13.99 11.32 6.61
CA ASP A 620 -13.83 9.90 6.96
C ASP A 620 -14.90 9.39 7.92
N TYR A 621 -15.23 8.11 7.83
CA TYR A 621 -16.24 7.43 8.65
C TYR A 621 -15.64 6.57 9.78
N ASN A 622 -14.33 6.32 9.78
CA ASN A 622 -13.70 5.34 10.67
C ASN A 622 -13.02 5.95 11.93
N PRO A 623 -13.07 5.23 13.07
CA PRO A 623 -14.27 4.62 13.63
C PRO A 623 -15.26 5.66 14.19
N SER A 624 -14.84 6.92 14.30
CA SER A 624 -15.66 8.05 14.73
C SER A 624 -15.78 9.05 13.58
N PRO A 625 -16.92 9.08 12.86
CA PRO A 625 -17.05 9.86 11.63
C PRO A 625 -16.77 11.36 11.79
N LEU A 626 -16.04 11.91 10.82
CA LEU A 626 -15.66 13.30 10.66
C LEU A 626 -16.09 13.79 9.27
N GLY A 627 -16.80 14.92 9.21
CA GLY A 627 -17.19 15.57 7.97
C GLY A 627 -18.70 15.59 7.70
N LEU A 628 -19.08 15.68 6.43
CA LEU A 628 -20.44 15.96 5.94
C LEU A 628 -21.07 14.72 5.28
N TYR A 629 -22.24 14.31 5.77
CA TYR A 629 -22.95 13.10 5.31
C TYR A 629 -24.40 13.38 4.93
N VAL A 630 -24.93 12.61 3.98
CA VAL A 630 -26.38 12.55 3.69
C VAL A 630 -26.93 11.19 4.08
N ARG A 631 -27.67 11.13 5.19
CA ARG A 631 -28.32 9.92 5.69
C ARG A 631 -29.79 9.86 5.29
N ALA A 632 -30.28 8.66 4.95
CA ALA A 632 -31.70 8.41 4.72
C ALA A 632 -32.39 7.72 5.90
N CYS A 633 -33.64 8.11 6.11
CA CYS A 633 -34.62 7.56 7.02
C CYS A 633 -35.88 7.21 6.19
#